data_AF-A0A2V9DIC6-F1
#
_entry.id   AF-A0A2V9DIC6-F1
#
_cell.length_a   1.000
_cell.length_b   1.000
_cell.length_c   1.000
_cell.angle_alpha   90.00
_cell.angle_beta   90.00
_cell.angle_gamma   90.00
#
_symmetry.space_group_name_H-M   'P 1'
#
loop_
_entity.id
_entity.type
_entity.pdbx_description
1 polymer ?
#
loop_
_entity_poly.entity_id
_entity_poly.type
_entity_poly.pdbx_seq_one_letter_code
_entity_poly.pdbx_strand_id
1 'polypeptide(L)'
;MLPSMSRPANPYDNATCESFLRTLKREEICASTYRDFEDLEKRVEEFIERYYNQIRLHSALGYCSPEKFEKECQAESAKGPAAAAIAFFGA
;
A
#
# COMPACT_ATOMS: atom_id res chain seq x y z
N MET A 1 -1.50 -19.88 19.36
CA MET A 1 -1.28 -18.48 18.94
C MET A 1 0.12 -18.38 18.39
N LEU A 2 0.27 -18.18 17.08
CA LEU A 2 1.58 -17.93 16.48
C LEU A 2 1.94 -16.44 16.74
N PRO A 3 3.10 -16.14 17.34
CA PRO A 3 3.54 -14.77 17.52
C PRO A 3 3.89 -14.11 16.17
N SER A 4 3.83 -12.78 16.12
CA SER A 4 4.24 -12.01 14.95
C SER A 4 5.69 -12.34 14.55
N MET A 5 5.93 -12.53 13.25
CA MET A 5 7.26 -12.78 12.68
C MET A 5 8.07 -11.48 12.45
N SER A 6 7.53 -10.32 12.82
CA SER A 6 8.24 -9.05 12.76
C SER A 6 9.45 -9.05 13.70
N ARG A 7 10.54 -8.36 13.31
CA ARG A 7 11.74 -8.26 14.14
C ARG A 7 11.36 -7.74 15.54
N PRO A 8 11.94 -8.30 16.62
CA PRO A 8 11.72 -7.78 17.97
C PRO A 8 11.96 -6.27 18.01
N ALA A 9 11.03 -5.53 18.62
CA ALA A 9 11.04 -4.07 18.75
C ALA A 9 10.85 -3.24 17.45
N ASN A 10 10.38 -3.81 16.33
CA ASN A 10 9.97 -3.04 15.16
C ASN A 10 8.44 -3.09 14.91
N PRO A 11 7.65 -2.22 15.55
CA PRO A 11 6.19 -2.20 15.39
C PRO A 11 5.74 -1.72 14.00
N TYR A 12 6.62 -1.04 13.25
CA TYR A 12 6.28 -0.47 11.95
C TYR A 12 6.07 -1.52 10.86
N ASP A 13 6.76 -2.66 10.95
CA ASP A 13 6.60 -3.76 9.98
C ASP A 13 5.17 -4.34 10.01
N ASN A 14 4.57 -4.39 11.20
CA ASN A 14 3.23 -4.91 11.40
C ASN A 14 2.14 -3.83 11.19
N ALA A 15 2.46 -2.55 11.44
CA ALA A 15 1.49 -1.45 11.32
C ALA A 15 0.84 -1.37 9.92
N THR A 16 1.60 -1.62 8.86
CA THR A 16 1.09 -1.64 7.48
C THR A 16 0.09 -2.78 7.26
N CYS A 17 0.45 -3.99 7.71
CA CYS A 17 -0.43 -5.16 7.64
C CYS A 17 -1.70 -4.99 8.47
N GLU A 18 -1.60 -4.43 9.68
CA GLU A 18 -2.75 -4.17 10.54
C GLU A 18 -3.71 -3.15 9.92
N SER A 19 -3.19 -2.08 9.33
CA SER A 19 -3.99 -1.07 8.64
C SER A 19 -4.73 -1.66 7.44
N PHE A 20 -4.06 -2.51 6.66
CA PHE A 20 -4.66 -3.24 5.54
C PHE A 20 -5.77 -4.20 6.03
N LEU A 21 -5.48 -5.05 7.02
CA LEU A 21 -6.46 -6.02 7.54
C LEU A 21 -7.69 -5.34 8.15
N ARG A 22 -7.50 -4.20 8.82
CA ARG A 22 -8.62 -3.38 9.32
C ARG A 22 -9.50 -2.88 8.18
N THR A 23 -8.88 -2.44 7.08
CA THR A 23 -9.56 -1.96 5.88
C THR A 23 -10.33 -3.10 5.20
N LEU A 24 -9.66 -4.22 4.93
CA LEU A 24 -10.26 -5.41 4.30
C LEU A 24 -11.49 -5.89 5.09
N LYS A 25 -11.36 -5.98 6.43
CA LYS A 25 -12.48 -6.38 7.27
C LYS A 25 -13.65 -5.41 7.19
N ARG A 26 -13.38 -4.12 7.25
CA ARG A 26 -14.42 -3.08 7.29
C ARG A 26 -15.14 -2.89 5.96
N GLU A 27 -14.40 -2.85 4.87
CA GLU A 27 -14.91 -2.45 3.55
C GLU A 27 -15.39 -3.65 2.72
N GLU A 28 -14.85 -4.85 2.94
CA GLU A 28 -15.23 -6.07 2.18
C GLU A 28 -15.92 -7.08 3.10
N ILE A 29 -15.24 -7.62 4.12
CA ILE A 29 -15.75 -8.76 4.90
C ILE A 29 -17.03 -8.42 5.69
N CYS A 30 -17.11 -7.24 6.30
CA CYS A 30 -18.28 -6.81 7.06
C CYS A 30 -19.39 -6.24 6.16
N ALA A 31 -19.08 -5.87 4.91
CA ALA A 31 -20.03 -5.27 3.97
C ALA A 31 -20.62 -6.28 2.98
N SER A 32 -19.94 -7.41 2.77
CA SER A 32 -20.30 -8.46 1.82
C SER A 32 -20.87 -9.70 2.52
N THR A 33 -21.62 -10.49 1.77
CA THR A 33 -22.07 -11.83 2.16
C THR A 33 -21.51 -12.84 1.18
N TYR A 34 -20.93 -13.94 1.68
CA TYR A 34 -20.27 -14.96 0.88
C TYR A 34 -21.09 -16.23 0.84
N ARG A 35 -21.08 -16.91 -0.30
CA ARG A 35 -21.83 -18.17 -0.49
C ARG A 35 -21.03 -19.37 0.01
N ASP A 36 -19.75 -19.40 -0.31
CA ASP A 36 -18.81 -20.45 0.03
C ASP A 36 -17.39 -19.88 0.13
N PHE A 37 -16.41 -20.73 0.44
CA PHE A 37 -15.03 -20.31 0.61
C PHE A 37 -14.36 -19.89 -0.71
N GLU A 38 -14.71 -20.51 -1.84
CA GLU A 38 -14.16 -20.11 -3.15
C GLU A 38 -14.66 -18.72 -3.58
N ASP A 39 -15.93 -18.40 -3.30
CA ASP A 39 -16.52 -17.09 -3.54
C ASP A 39 -15.82 -16.02 -2.68
N LEU A 40 -15.54 -16.32 -1.40
CA LEU A 40 -14.75 -15.45 -0.53
C LEU A 40 -13.34 -15.21 -1.11
N GLU A 41 -12.64 -16.26 -1.53
CA GLU A 41 -11.28 -16.14 -2.05
C GLU A 41 -11.23 -15.24 -3.30
N LYS A 42 -12.14 -15.47 -4.26
CA LYS A 42 -12.27 -14.64 -5.47
C LYS A 42 -12.60 -13.18 -5.16
N ARG A 43 -13.50 -12.95 -4.19
CA ARG A 43 -13.88 -11.59 -3.77
C ARG A 43 -12.72 -10.85 -3.14
N VAL A 44 -11.94 -11.53 -2.31
CA VAL A 44 -10.76 -10.94 -1.65
C VAL A 44 -9.69 -10.61 -2.68
N GLU A 45 -9.43 -11.50 -3.64
CA GLU A 45 -8.51 -11.24 -4.76
C GLU A 45 -8.95 -10.02 -5.57
N GLU A 46 -10.22 -9.97 -5.98
CA GLU A 46 -10.77 -8.84 -6.73
C GLU A 46 -10.70 -7.53 -5.92
N PHE A 47 -11.01 -7.59 -4.63
CA PHE A 47 -10.90 -6.44 -3.72
C PHE A 47 -9.47 -5.91 -3.68
N ILE A 48 -8.46 -6.78 -3.59
CA ILE A 48 -7.06 -6.37 -3.52
C ILE A 48 -6.63 -5.74 -4.86
N GLU A 49 -6.87 -6.42 -5.98
CA GLU A 49 -6.36 -5.99 -7.28
C GLU A 49 -7.11 -4.78 -7.84
N ARG A 50 -8.44 -4.83 -7.88
CA ARG A 50 -9.24 -3.83 -8.60
C ARG A 50 -9.64 -2.65 -7.74
N TYR A 51 -9.88 -2.88 -6.45
CA TYR A 51 -10.35 -1.81 -5.58
C TYR A 51 -9.20 -1.22 -4.76
N TYR A 52 -8.51 -2.01 -3.96
CA TYR A 52 -7.49 -1.52 -3.03
C TYR A 52 -6.28 -0.93 -3.75
N ASN A 53 -5.68 -1.64 -4.71
CA ASN A 53 -4.48 -1.18 -5.40
C ASN A 53 -4.75 -0.05 -6.41
N GLN A 54 -5.88 -0.11 -7.13
CA GLN A 54 -6.14 0.79 -8.25
C GLN A 54 -6.98 2.02 -7.87
N ILE A 55 -8.01 1.86 -7.03
CA ILE A 55 -9.05 2.88 -6.81
C ILE A 55 -8.93 3.55 -5.45
N ARG A 56 -8.62 2.78 -4.40
CA ARG A 56 -8.70 3.26 -3.02
C ARG A 56 -7.67 4.35 -2.75
N LEU A 57 -8.12 5.47 -2.20
CA LEU A 57 -7.24 6.60 -1.87
C LEU A 57 -6.70 6.48 -0.44
N HIS A 58 -5.41 6.71 -0.29
CA HIS A 58 -4.72 6.65 1.00
C HIS A 58 -4.29 8.05 1.42
N SER A 59 -4.78 8.54 2.56
CA SER A 59 -4.39 9.86 3.09
C SER A 59 -2.88 9.97 3.34
N ALA A 60 -2.24 8.87 3.73
CA ALA A 60 -0.79 8.79 3.89
C ALA A 60 -0.01 8.93 2.57
N LEU A 61 -0.65 8.65 1.43
CA LEU A 61 -0.07 8.75 0.09
C LEU A 61 -0.54 10.02 -0.64
N GLY A 62 -1.00 11.05 0.10
CA GLY A 62 -1.50 12.28 -0.51
C GLY A 62 -2.81 12.09 -1.28
N TYR A 63 -3.66 11.15 -0.84
CA TYR A 63 -4.90 10.78 -1.53
C TYR A 63 -4.69 10.18 -2.93
N CYS A 64 -3.56 9.51 -3.15
CA CYS A 64 -3.34 8.64 -4.31
C CYS A 64 -3.65 7.18 -3.97
N SER A 65 -3.91 6.38 -5.02
CA SER A 65 -3.96 4.93 -4.89
C SER A 65 -2.56 4.32 -4.83
N PRO A 66 -2.40 3.14 -4.21
CA PRO A 66 -1.09 2.49 -4.10
C PRO A 66 -0.40 2.32 -5.45
N GLU A 67 -1.11 1.86 -6.48
CA GLU A 67 -0.54 1.67 -7.82
C GLU A 67 -0.06 2.99 -8.44
N LYS A 68 -0.83 4.07 -8.26
CA LYS A 68 -0.46 5.39 -8.76
C LYS A 68 0.78 5.92 -8.04
N PHE A 69 0.83 5.76 -6.73
CA PHE A 69 1.97 6.17 -5.91
C PHE A 69 3.24 5.42 -6.32
N GLU A 70 3.17 4.10 -6.51
CA GLU A 70 4.32 3.31 -6.98
C GLU A 70 4.81 3.74 -8.37
N LYS A 71 3.89 3.99 -9.31
CA LYS A 71 4.23 4.49 -10.65
C LYS A 71 4.93 5.85 -10.58
N GLU A 72 4.46 6.76 -9.72
CA GLU A 72 5.08 8.06 -9.51
C GLU A 72 6.48 7.93 -8.88
N CYS A 73 6.65 7.12 -7.85
CA CYS A 73 7.95 6.85 -7.23
C CYS A 73 8.96 6.19 -8.18
N GLN A 74 8.50 5.27 -9.04
CA GLN A 74 9.33 4.65 -10.07
C GLN A 74 9.76 5.67 -11.13
N ALA A 75 8.83 6.53 -11.58
CA ALA A 75 9.14 7.59 -12.52
C ALA A 75 10.12 8.62 -11.95
N GLU A 76 10.04 8.91 -10.65
CA GLU A 76 10.97 9.78 -9.94
C GLU A 76 12.34 9.14 -9.76
N SER A 77 12.41 7.84 -9.45
CA SER A 77 13.67 7.10 -9.36
C SER A 77 14.36 6.91 -10.73
N ALA A 78 13.59 6.86 -11.81
CA ALA A 78 14.10 6.79 -13.18
C ALA A 78 14.63 8.15 -13.70
N LYS A 79 14.18 9.27 -13.12
CA LYS A 79 14.85 10.56 -13.25
C LYS A 79 16.08 10.53 -12.34
N GLY A 80 17.19 9.99 -12.84
CA GLY A 80 18.50 10.16 -12.20
C GLY A 80 18.71 11.63 -11.79
N PRO A 81 19.50 11.93 -10.75
CA PRO A 81 19.49 13.21 -10.06
C PRO A 81 19.68 14.35 -11.07
N ALA A 82 18.59 15.06 -11.36
CA ALA A 82 18.64 16.23 -12.22
C ALA A 82 19.30 17.36 -11.42
N ALA A 83 20.62 17.46 -11.58
CA ALA A 83 21.44 18.62 -11.29
C ALA A 83 21.30 19.21 -9.87
N ALA A 84 21.88 18.54 -8.87
CA ALA A 84 22.55 19.25 -7.78
C ALA A 84 23.94 19.73 -8.24
N ALA A 85 23.99 20.50 -9.33
CA ALA A 85 25.18 21.28 -9.66
C ALA A 85 25.17 22.48 -8.70
N ILE A 86 25.68 22.27 -7.48
CA ILE A 86 26.11 23.36 -6.63
C ILE A 86 27.26 24.02 -7.38
N ALA A 87 26.92 25.07 -8.15
CA ALA A 87 27.90 25.98 -8.69
C ALA A 87 28.58 26.66 -7.50
N PHE A 88 29.72 26.11 -7.09
CA PHE A 88 30.68 26.82 -6.27
C PHE A 88 31.20 27.96 -7.15
N PHE A 89 30.53 29.11 -7.06
CA PHE A 89 31.01 30.35 -7.67
C PHE A 89 32.35 30.69 -7.02
N GLY A 90 33.39 30.76 -7.84
CA GLY A 90 34.73 31.09 -7.41
C GLY A 90 34.91 32.56 -7.04
N ALA A 91 35.91 32.82 -6.20
CA ALA A 91 37.06 33.68 -6.48
C ALA A 91 38.05 33.53 -5.31
#